data_AF-A0A7D9LJH4-F1
#
_entry.id   AF-A0A7D9LJH4-F1
#
_cell.length_a   1.000
_cell.length_b   1.000
_cell.length_c   1.000
_cell.angle_alpha   90.00
_cell.angle_beta   90.00
_cell.angle_gamma   90.00
#
_symmetry.space_group_name_H-M   'P 1'
#
loop_
_entity.id
_entity.type
_entity.pdbx_description
1 polymer ?
#
loop_
_entity_poly.entity_id
_entity_poly.type
_entity_poly.pdbx_seq_one_letter_code
_entity_poly.pdbx_strand_id
1 'polypeptide(L)'
;MLVFMATLKDICSGLPLKPLPSKQTRDCSIPHAPKRNTNLSKTEEILAVKNALRYFPTETHAELAPEFAQELREYGHIYMYRFQPTLEM
;
A
#
# COMPACT_ATOMS: atom_id res chain seq x y z
N MET A 1 -7.41 10.16 20.75
CA MET A 1 -6.80 9.09 19.92
C MET A 1 -5.30 9.29 20.00
N LEU A 2 -4.55 8.36 20.57
CA LEU A 2 -3.08 8.42 20.55
C LEU A 2 -2.64 8.23 19.09
N VAL A 3 -2.12 9.30 18.48
CA VAL A 3 -1.42 9.19 17.20
C VAL A 3 -0.07 8.58 17.53
N PHE A 4 0.12 7.31 17.18
CA PHE A 4 1.43 6.67 17.27
C PHE A 4 2.31 7.31 16.19
N MET A 5 3.14 8.28 16.58
CA MET A 5 4.11 8.89 15.69
C MET A 5 5.26 7.91 15.49
N ALA A 6 5.53 7.54 14.24
CA ALA A 6 6.65 6.68 13.90
C ALA A 6 7.98 7.35 14.33
N THR A 7 8.88 6.57 14.93
CA THR A 7 10.21 7.02 15.36
C THR A 7 11.26 6.67 14.31
N LEU A 8 12.46 7.27 14.39
CA LEU A 8 13.60 6.87 13.55
C LEU A 8 13.93 5.38 13.67
N LYS A 9 13.72 4.81 14.86
CA LYS A 9 13.89 3.37 15.10
C LYS A 9 12.91 2.54 14.27
N ASP A 10 11.68 3.01 14.11
CA ASP A 10 10.65 2.34 13.32
C ASP A 10 11.00 2.36 11.83
N ILE A 11 11.56 3.46 11.33
CA ILE A 11 12.07 3.55 9.94
C ILE A 11 13.16 2.51 9.69
N CYS A 12 14.06 2.30 10.66
CA CYS A 12 15.12 1.30 10.56
C CYS A 12 14.62 -0.15 10.69
N SER A 13 13.38 -0.37 11.14
CA SER A 13 12.83 -1.72 11.39
C SER A 13 12.27 -2.41 10.13
N GLY A 14 12.21 -1.68 9.01
CA GLY A 14 11.61 -2.17 7.77
C GLY A 14 10.09 -2.17 7.82
N LEU A 15 9.46 -3.06 7.05
CA LEU A 15 8.01 -3.13 6.96
C LEU A 15 7.43 -3.94 8.13
N PRO A 16 6.39 -3.44 8.82
CA PRO A 16 5.66 -4.23 9.81
C PRO A 16 4.81 -5.29 9.09
N LEU A 17 5.17 -6.56 9.26
CA LEU A 17 4.52 -7.68 8.57
C LEU A 17 3.74 -8.62 9.50
N LYS A 18 4.05 -8.62 10.80
CA LYS A 18 3.43 -9.49 11.81
C LYS A 18 3.26 -8.75 13.14
N PRO A 19 2.04 -8.28 13.47
CA PRO A 19 0.86 -8.24 12.60
C PRO A 19 1.02 -7.25 11.44
N LEU A 20 0.21 -7.40 10.39
CA LEU A 20 0.07 -6.33 9.39
C LEU A 20 -0.55 -5.09 10.06
N PRO A 21 -0.09 -3.87 9.74
CA PRO A 21 -0.74 -2.66 10.22
C PRO A 21 -2.16 -2.56 9.64
N SER A 22 -3.04 -1.84 10.31
CA SER A 22 -4.40 -1.61 9.82
C SER A 22 -4.39 -0.97 8.43
N LYS A 23 -5.34 -1.36 7.58
CA LYS A 23 -5.54 -0.70 6.28
C LYS A 23 -5.66 0.81 6.47
N GLN A 24 -4.88 1.57 5.71
CA GLN A 24 -4.93 3.02 5.71
C GLN A 24 -5.73 3.51 4.51
N THR A 25 -6.53 4.54 4.72
CA THR A 25 -7.23 5.25 3.64
C THR A 25 -6.41 6.45 3.21
N ARG A 26 -6.55 6.81 1.94
CA ARG A 26 -5.96 8.02 1.36
C ARG A 26 -6.49 9.27 2.07
N ASP A 27 -5.58 10.14 2.52
CA ASP A 27 -5.91 11.36 3.28
C ASP A 27 -6.47 12.46 2.37
N CYS A 28 -7.75 12.79 2.47
CA CYS A 28 -8.37 13.83 1.65
C CYS A 28 -7.90 15.27 1.93
N SER A 29 -7.13 15.51 2.99
CA SER A 29 -6.64 16.85 3.36
C SER A 29 -5.43 17.31 2.54
N ILE A 30 -4.74 16.39 1.86
CA ILE A 30 -3.56 16.69 1.05
C ILE A 30 -3.85 16.54 -0.45
N PRO A 31 -3.17 17.31 -1.32
CA PRO A 31 -3.23 17.10 -2.75
C PRO A 31 -2.63 15.74 -3.10
N HIS A 32 -3.22 15.10 -4.12
CA HIS A 32 -2.80 13.78 -4.58
C HIS A 32 -2.56 13.75 -6.07
N ALA A 33 -1.75 12.78 -6.50
CA ALA A 33 -1.57 12.52 -7.91
C ALA A 33 -2.92 12.18 -8.59
N PRO A 34 -3.15 12.68 -9.82
CA PRO A 34 -4.31 12.29 -10.61
C PRO A 34 -4.29 10.79 -10.90
N LYS A 35 -5.47 10.21 -11.11
CA LYS A 35 -5.60 8.80 -11.50
C LYS A 35 -4.83 8.55 -12.80
N ARG A 36 -3.94 7.54 -12.81
CA ARG A 36 -3.23 7.14 -14.03
C ARG A 36 -4.15 6.29 -14.91
N ASN A 37 -4.22 6.59 -16.20
CA ASN A 37 -4.89 5.71 -17.16
C ASN A 37 -3.89 4.65 -17.63
N THR A 38 -3.99 3.44 -17.07
CA THR A 38 -2.97 2.41 -17.25
C THR A 38 -3.18 1.54 -18.49
N ASN A 39 -4.40 1.52 -19.07
CA ASN A 39 -4.79 0.67 -20.21
C ASN A 39 -4.32 -0.79 -20.09
N LEU A 40 -4.27 -1.34 -18.86
CA LEU A 40 -3.82 -2.71 -18.62
C LEU A 40 -4.89 -3.71 -19.02
N SER A 41 -4.47 -4.76 -19.70
CA SER A 41 -5.25 -5.99 -19.84
C SER A 41 -5.41 -6.69 -18.49
N LYS A 42 -6.38 -7.61 -18.41
CA LYS A 42 -6.59 -8.43 -17.21
C LYS A 42 -5.34 -9.21 -16.79
N THR A 43 -4.56 -9.69 -17.74
CA THR A 43 -3.28 -10.39 -17.47
C THR A 43 -2.22 -9.46 -16.91
N GLU A 44 -2.16 -8.22 -17.39
CA GLU A 44 -1.23 -7.21 -16.90
C GLU A 44 -1.64 -6.69 -15.52
N GLU A 45 -2.93 -6.56 -15.22
CA GLU A 45 -3.40 -6.27 -13.86
C GLU A 45 -2.96 -7.36 -12.86
N ILE A 46 -3.15 -8.63 -13.22
CA ILE A 46 -2.70 -9.76 -12.39
C ILE A 46 -1.18 -9.71 -12.21
N LEU A 47 -0.43 -9.42 -13.27
CA LEU A 47 1.03 -9.30 -13.20
C LEU A 47 1.46 -8.12 -12.32
N ALA A 48 0.78 -6.98 -12.40
CA ALA A 48 1.05 -5.81 -11.57
C ALA A 48 0.86 -6.12 -10.07
N VAL A 49 -0.23 -6.81 -9.72
CA VAL A 49 -0.47 -7.25 -8.34
C VAL A 49 0.59 -8.26 -7.88
N LYS A 50 0.94 -9.25 -8.73
CA LYS A 50 2.04 -10.19 -8.42
C LYS A 50 3.37 -9.47 -8.20
N ASN A 51 3.66 -8.45 -9.01
CA ASN A 51 4.87 -7.65 -8.88
C ASN A 51 4.90 -6.89 -7.55
N ALA A 52 3.77 -6.31 -7.14
CA ALA A 52 3.63 -5.65 -5.84
C ALA A 52 3.81 -6.64 -4.66
N LEU A 53 3.30 -7.86 -4.78
CA LEU A 53 3.40 -8.89 -3.74
C LEU A 53 4.82 -9.44 -3.53
N ARG A 54 5.77 -9.20 -4.46
CA ARG A 54 7.17 -9.66 -4.33
C ARG A 54 7.89 -9.09 -3.11
N TYR A 55 7.42 -7.96 -2.58
CA TYR A 55 8.00 -7.31 -1.40
C TYR A 55 7.48 -7.90 -0.08
N PHE A 56 6.52 -8.83 -0.13
CA PHE A 56 5.81 -9.33 1.04
C PHE A 56 5.90 -10.86 1.16
N PRO A 57 5.97 -11.41 2.39
CA PRO A 57 5.88 -12.85 2.61
C PRO A 57 4.56 -13.44 2.10
N THR A 58 4.58 -14.69 1.65
CA THR A 58 3.40 -15.33 1.06
C THR A 58 2.19 -15.41 1.99
N GLU A 59 2.42 -15.49 3.30
CA GLU A 59 1.37 -15.50 4.31
C GLU A 59 0.52 -14.21 4.36
N THR A 60 1.05 -13.08 3.88
CA THR A 60 0.30 -11.81 3.84
C THR A 60 -0.47 -11.62 2.53
N HIS A 61 -0.19 -12.44 1.51
CA HIS A 61 -0.71 -12.23 0.15
C HIS A 61 -2.24 -12.32 0.07
N ALA A 62 -2.87 -13.16 0.89
CA ALA A 62 -4.32 -13.29 0.92
C ALA A 62 -5.03 -11.98 1.32
N GLU A 63 -4.40 -11.18 2.19
CA GLU A 63 -4.93 -9.88 2.62
C GLU A 63 -4.50 -8.75 1.68
N LEU A 64 -3.23 -8.72 1.25
CA LEU A 64 -2.67 -7.64 0.45
C LEU A 64 -3.10 -7.67 -1.03
N ALA A 65 -3.30 -8.85 -1.62
CA ALA A 65 -3.67 -8.97 -3.04
C ALA A 65 -4.97 -8.24 -3.41
N PRO A 66 -6.10 -8.43 -2.71
CA PRO A 66 -7.33 -7.70 -3.02
C PRO A 66 -7.18 -6.19 -2.78
N GLU A 67 -6.39 -5.78 -1.78
CA GLU A 67 -6.12 -4.37 -1.48
C GLU A 67 -5.32 -3.70 -2.61
N PHE A 68 -4.24 -4.32 -3.07
CA PHE A 68 -3.44 -3.82 -4.17
C PHE A 68 -4.21 -3.80 -5.49
N ALA A 69 -5.06 -4.80 -5.74
CA ALA A 69 -5.95 -4.79 -6.89
C ALA A 69 -6.95 -3.62 -6.84
N GLN A 70 -7.46 -3.30 -5.65
CA GLN A 70 -8.34 -2.15 -5.44
C GLN A 70 -7.61 -0.83 -5.72
N GLU A 71 -6.41 -0.64 -5.18
CA GLU A 71 -5.61 0.57 -5.43
C GLU A 71 -5.30 0.75 -6.92
N LEU A 72 -4.92 -0.33 -7.62
CA LEU A 72 -4.66 -0.27 -9.06
C LEU A 72 -5.88 0.21 -9.84
N ARG A 73 -7.09 -0.26 -9.49
CA ARG A 73 -8.34 0.14 -10.16
C ARG A 73 -8.78 1.56 -9.80
N GLU A 74 -8.63 1.95 -8.54
CA GLU A 74 -9.06 3.25 -8.04
C GLU A 74 -8.13 4.37 -8.49
N TYR A 75 -6.82 4.15 -8.37
CA TYR A 75 -5.81 5.19 -8.55
C TYR A 75 -4.93 4.99 -9.79
N GLY A 76 -5.05 3.86 -10.48
CA GLY A 76 -4.15 3.52 -11.59
C GLY A 76 -2.73 3.17 -11.11
N HIS A 77 -2.56 2.92 -9.81
CA HIS A 77 -1.27 2.61 -9.21
C HIS A 77 -1.45 1.92 -7.86
N ILE A 78 -0.49 1.06 -7.52
CA ILE A 78 -0.43 0.36 -6.23
C ILE A 78 0.54 1.16 -5.34
N TYR A 79 0.00 1.97 -4.44
CA TYR A 79 0.76 2.81 -3.52
C TYR A 79 1.15 2.07 -2.23
N MET A 80 0.41 1.02 -1.90
CA MET A 80 0.54 0.27 -0.65
C MET A 80 0.28 1.16 0.57
N TYR A 81 -0.81 1.94 0.56
CA TYR A 81 -1.10 2.98 1.57
C TYR A 81 -1.05 2.45 3.00
N ARG A 82 -1.41 1.18 3.22
CA ARG A 82 -1.28 0.50 4.51
C ARG A 82 0.09 0.67 5.18
N PHE A 83 1.16 0.77 4.41
CA PHE A 83 2.54 0.87 4.92
C PHE A 83 3.09 2.30 4.90
N GLN A 84 2.26 3.30 4.59
CA GLN A 84 2.65 4.70 4.71
C GLN A 84 2.98 5.02 6.18
N PRO A 85 4.17 5.56 6.49
CA PRO A 85 4.51 5.93 7.86
C PRO A 85 3.67 7.13 8.31
N THR A 86 3.30 7.15 9.58
CA THR A 86 2.51 8.22 10.22
C THR A 86 3.39 9.39 10.72
N LEU A 87 4.63 9.49 10.23
CA LEU A 87 5.52 10.60 10.56
C LEU A 87 5.08 11.85 9.77
N GLU A 88 5.14 13.02 10.40
CA GLU A 88 5.06 14.29 9.67
C GLU A 88 6.32 14.44 8.80
N MET A 89 6.11 14.53 7.48
CA MET A 89 7.15 14.71 6.47
C MET A 89 7.23 16.16 5.99
#